data_AF-A0A813KA82-F1
#
_entry.id   AF-A0A813KA82-F1
#
_cell.length_a   1.000
_cell.length_b   1.000
_cell.length_c   1.000
_cell.angle_alpha   90.00
_cell.angle_beta   90.00
_cell.angle_gamma   90.00
#
_symmetry.space_group_name_H-M   'P 1'
#
loop_
_entity.id
_entity.type
_entity.pdbx_description
1 polymer ?
#
loop_
_entity_poly.entity_id
_entity_poly.type
_entity_poly.pdbx_seq_one_letter_code
_entity_poly.pdbx_strand_id
1 'polypeptide(L)' 'MEASMGRQTPVSEMRPLSVSIVSIDFCVVKPGPGDPQHSSRTGKALPQVPVIRVFGYTPGGQTACVHVHG' A
#
# COMPACT_ATOMS: atom_id res chain seq x y z
N MET A 1 -34.64 32.00 -6.65
CA MET A 1 -33.24 31.54 -6.78
C MET A 1 -33.06 30.43 -5.76
N GLU A 2 -33.43 29.22 -6.13
CA GLU A 2 -33.31 28.03 -5.27
C GLU A 2 -31.88 27.48 -5.40
N ALA A 3 -31.16 27.44 -4.28
CA ALA A 3 -29.82 26.88 -4.21
C ALA A 3 -29.91 25.35 -4.27
N SER A 4 -29.35 24.77 -5.32
CA SER A 4 -29.17 23.33 -5.46
C SER A 4 -28.25 22.81 -4.35
N MET A 5 -28.84 22.17 -3.33
CA MET A 5 -28.09 21.38 -2.35
C MET A 5 -27.53 20.14 -3.05
N GLY A 6 -26.21 20.13 -3.22
CA GLY A 6 -25.48 18.97 -3.75
C GLY A 6 -25.75 17.74 -2.90
N ARG A 7 -26.30 16.70 -3.52
CA ARG A 7 -26.55 15.38 -2.93
C ARG A 7 -25.21 14.76 -2.53
N GLN A 8 -24.85 14.84 -1.24
CA GLN A 8 -23.76 14.03 -0.69
C GLN A 8 -24.18 12.57 -0.78
N THR A 9 -23.50 11.79 -1.62
CA THR A 9 -23.59 10.34 -1.58
C THR A 9 -22.77 9.86 -0.38
N PRO A 10 -23.31 9.03 0.52
CA PRO A 10 -22.50 8.44 1.58
C PRO A 10 -21.46 7.55 0.89
N VAL A 11 -20.18 7.91 1.04
CA VAL A 11 -19.08 7.00 0.72
C VAL A 11 -19.31 5.76 1.58
N SER A 12 -19.66 4.64 0.94
CA SER A 12 -19.85 3.38 1.65
C SER A 12 -18.64 3.14 2.55
N GLU A 13 -18.86 2.85 3.83
CA GLU A 13 -17.85 2.51 4.85
C GLU A 13 -16.71 1.68 4.24
N MET A 14 -15.61 2.34 3.84
CA MET A 14 -14.46 1.66 3.24
C MET A 14 -13.73 0.97 4.39
N ARG A 15 -13.98 -0.33 4.57
CA ARG A 15 -13.30 -1.11 5.60
C ARG A 15 -11.81 -1.19 5.25
N PRO A 16 -10.91 -0.71 6.12
CA PRO A 16 -9.49 -0.84 5.89
C PRO A 16 -9.09 -2.31 5.87
N LEU A 17 -8.05 -2.64 5.11
CA LEU A 17 -7.38 -3.93 5.24
C LEU A 17 -6.72 -3.98 6.63
N SER A 18 -7.07 -4.99 7.42
CA SER A 18 -6.46 -5.24 8.73
C SER A 18 -5.73 -6.58 8.71
N VAL A 19 -4.51 -6.62 9.21
CA VAL A 19 -3.68 -7.84 9.29
C VAL A 19 -2.97 -7.88 10.64
N SER A 20 -3.11 -8.98 11.38
CA SER A 20 -2.31 -9.29 12.57
C SER A 20 -0.93 -9.77 12.14
N ILE A 21 0.11 -9.03 12.52
CA ILE A 21 1.49 -9.28 12.09
C ILE A 21 2.08 -10.48 12.84
N VAL A 22 2.64 -11.42 12.08
CA VAL A 22 3.38 -12.58 12.60
C VAL A 22 4.87 -12.39 12.39
N SER A 23 5.27 -11.98 11.19
CA SER A 23 6.67 -11.72 10.86
C SER A 23 6.78 -10.64 9.79
N ILE A 24 7.95 -10.01 9.75
CA ILE A 24 8.30 -9.00 8.75
C ILE A 24 9.68 -9.34 8.24
N ASP A 25 9.86 -9.27 6.92
CA ASP A 25 11.17 -9.27 6.30
C ASP A 25 11.21 -8.28 5.12
N PHE A 26 12.31 -8.28 4.38
CA PHE A 26 12.44 -7.52 3.14
C PHE A 26 13.09 -8.36 2.06
N CYS A 27 12.76 -8.06 0.81
CA CYS A 27 13.51 -8.53 -0.35
C CYS A 27 13.94 -7.35 -1.22
N VAL A 28 15.02 -7.55 -1.96
CA VAL A 28 15.53 -6.55 -2.88
C VAL A 28 15.18 -6.98 -4.30
N VAL A 29 14.39 -6.16 -5.00
CA VAL A 29 13.83 -6.47 -6.31
C VAL A 29 13.98 -5.28 -7.27
N LYS A 30 13.69 -5.48 -8.56
CA LYS A 30 13.57 -4.36 -9.50
C LYS A 30 12.35 -3.51 -9.14
N PRO A 31 12.43 -2.17 -9.30
CA PRO A 31 11.30 -1.29 -9.00
C PRO A 31 10.01 -1.68 -9.74
N GLY A 32 8.94 -1.89 -8.99
CA GLY A 32 7.59 -2.12 -9.51
C GLY A 32 6.79 -0.81 -9.66
N PRO A 33 5.50 -0.90 -10.03
CA PRO A 33 4.65 0.27 -10.25
C PRO A 33 4.43 1.16 -9.02
N GLY A 34 4.61 0.61 -7.81
CA GLY A 34 4.49 1.33 -6.55
C GLY A 34 5.81 1.90 -6.01
N ASP A 35 6.93 1.63 -6.70
CA ASP A 35 8.27 2.00 -6.23
C ASP A 35 8.84 3.21 -6.99
N PRO A 36 9.70 4.01 -6.35
CA PRO A 36 10.49 5.04 -7.01
C PRO A 36 11.38 4.44 -8.08
N GLN A 37 11.29 4.99 -9.29
CA GLN A 37 12.15 4.59 -10.40
C GLN A 37 13.51 5.32 -10.37
N HIS A 38 13.58 6.46 -9.67
CA HIS A 38 14.76 7.32 -9.58
C HIS A 38 15.01 7.78 -8.15
N SER A 39 16.28 7.97 -7.80
CA SER A 39 16.67 8.57 -6.51
C SER A 39 16.22 10.03 -6.44
N SER A 40 15.50 10.41 -5.39
CA SER A 40 15.15 11.80 -5.11
C SER A 40 16.37 12.71 -4.86
N ARG A 41 17.50 12.14 -4.42
CA ARG A 41 18.73 12.88 -4.14
C ARG A 41 19.60 13.10 -5.37
N THR A 42 19.72 12.09 -6.25
CA THR A 42 20.68 12.13 -7.36
C THR A 42 20.04 12.09 -8.75
N GLY A 43 18.71 11.87 -8.85
CA GLY A 43 17.98 11.70 -10.11
C GLY A 43 18.32 10.42 -10.90
N LYS A 44 19.30 9.64 -10.43
CA LYS A 44 19.75 8.41 -11.09
C LYS A 44 18.70 7.31 -10.95
N ALA A 45 18.57 6.47 -11.97
CA ALA A 45 17.70 5.30 -11.94
C ALA A 45 18.09 4.37 -10.78
N LEU A 46 17.08 3.81 -10.12
CA LEU A 46 17.29 2.81 -9.07
C LEU A 46 17.28 1.41 -9.72
N PRO A 47 18.41 0.67 -9.70
CA PRO A 47 18.45 -0.67 -10.28
C PRO A 47 17.67 -1.68 -9.43
N GLN A 48 17.56 -1.42 -8.12
CA GLN A 48 16.87 -2.24 -7.15
C GLN A 48 16.29 -1.36 -6.03
N VAL A 49 15.19 -1.83 -5.43
CA VAL A 49 14.50 -1.21 -4.28
C VAL A 49 14.17 -2.28 -3.24
N PRO A 50 14.14 -1.91 -1.94
CA PRO A 50 13.64 -2.79 -0.90
C PRO A 50 12.11 -2.83 -0.92
N VAL A 51 11.53 -4.02 -0.91
CA VAL A 51 10.11 -4.24 -0.65
C VAL A 51 9.95 -4.93 0.69
N ILE A 52 9.20 -4.31 1.60
CA ILE A 52 8.93 -4.89 2.92
C ILE A 52 7.77 -5.87 2.77
N ARG A 53 7.91 -7.07 3.32
CA ARG A 53 6.84 -8.08 3.35
C ARG A 53 6.35 -8.27 4.77
N VAL A 54 5.06 -8.07 4.96
CA VAL A 54 4.37 -8.33 6.23
C VAL A 54 3.58 -9.61 6.08
N PHE A 55 3.92 -10.62 6.87
CA PHE A 55 3.20 -11.88 6.94
C PHE A 55 2.30 -11.91 8.15
N GLY A 56 1.06 -12.36 7.98
CA GLY A 56 0.08 -12.32 9.04
C GLY A 56 -1.24 -12.98 8.71
N TYR A 57 -2.27 -12.62 9.47
CA TYR A 57 -3.63 -13.10 9.30
C TYR A 57 -4.63 -11.96 9.24
N THR A 58 -5.63 -12.06 8.38
CA THR A 58 -6.81 -11.18 8.40
C THR A 58 -7.68 -11.47 9.63
N PRO A 59 -8.66 -10.62 10.00
CA PRO A 59 -9.64 -10.93 11.04
C PRO A 59 -10.45 -12.21 10.77
N GLY A 60 -10.55 -12.63 9.50
CA GLY A 60 -11.19 -13.88 9.10
C GLY A 60 -10.29 -15.12 9.22
N GLY A 61 -9.04 -14.96 9.69
CA GLY A 61 -8.07 -16.04 9.86
C GLY A 61 -7.35 -16.48 8.57
N GLN A 62 -7.56 -15.79 7.45
CA GLN A 62 -6.83 -16.09 6.22
C GLN A 62 -5.38 -15.61 6.32
N THR A 63 -4.43 -16.42 5.85
CA THR A 63 -3.03 -15.99 5.72
C THR A 63 -2.91 -14.86 4.71
N ALA A 64 -2.14 -13.83 5.05
CA ALA A 64 -1.88 -12.69 4.18
C ALA A 64 -0.38 -12.41 4.08
N CYS A 65 0.07 -12.01 2.88
CA CYS A 65 1.37 -11.41 2.64
C CYS A 65 1.13 -10.03 2.00
N VAL A 66 1.53 -8.97 2.70
CA VAL A 66 1.37 -7.59 2.24
C VAL A 66 2.72 -7.04 1.86
N HIS A 67 2.82 -6.49 0.66
CA HIS A 67 4.01 -5.78 0.19
C HIS A 67 3.83 -4.29 0.44
N VAL A 68 4.81 -3.68 1.09
CA VAL A 68 4.89 -2.22 1.27
C VAL A 68 5.99 -1.69 0.37
N HIS A 69 5.59 -0.79 -0.51
CA HIS A 69 6.42 -0.06 -1.48
C HIS A 69 6.59 1.39 -1.01
N GLY A 70 7.61 2.12 -1.47
CA GLY A 70 7.86 3.50 -1.06
C GLY A 70 8.97 4.20 -1.82
#